data_AF-A0A9E0J2I2-F1
#
_entry.id   AF-A0A9E0J2I2-F1
#
_cell.length_a   1.000
_cell.length_b   1.000
_cell.length_c   1.000
_cell.angle_alpha   90.00
_cell.angle_beta   90.00
_cell.angle_gamma   90.00
#
_symmetry.space_group_name_H-M   'P 1'
#
loop_
_entity.id
_entity.type
_entity.pdbx_description
1 polymer ?
#
loop_
_entity_poly.entity_id
_entity_poly.type
_entity_poly.pdbx_seq_one_letter_code
_entity_poly.pdbx_strand_id
1 'polypeptide(L)'
;MAGRRKKFPCGHVGKGQYCHRCKEEEAKARKALEVSQAALVAKQDWAACLLAAPVSLEGVPKPIAVKALQIMAALNSGTSYLAFRGKRLVAMGQRTVISVPIGRHYRLICKEQDNQLHYEAVITHEAYNSRLSSGGWGRES
;
A
#
# COMPACT_ATOMS: atom_id res chain seq x y z
N MET A 1 22.32 -55.13 9.44
CA MET A 1 21.02 -55.54 10.02
C MET A 1 20.08 -54.33 10.11
N ALA A 2 18.90 -54.38 9.50
CA ALA A 2 17.96 -53.27 9.54
C ALA A 2 17.10 -53.34 10.83
N GLY A 3 17.34 -52.45 11.80
CA GLY A 3 16.61 -52.46 13.08
C GLY A 3 15.08 -52.40 12.93
N ARG A 4 14.35 -53.13 13.78
CA ARG A 4 12.87 -53.28 13.76
C ARG A 4 12.18 -51.92 14.00
N ARG A 5 11.19 -51.58 13.16
CA ARG A 5 10.37 -50.38 13.37
C ARG A 5 9.27 -50.72 14.39
N LYS A 6 8.94 -49.78 15.27
CA LYS A 6 7.83 -49.87 16.24
C LYS A 6 6.69 -48.94 15.83
N LYS A 7 5.46 -49.30 16.22
CA LYS A 7 4.28 -48.46 16.05
C LYS A 7 4.15 -47.56 17.28
N PHE A 8 4.09 -46.25 17.08
CA PHE A 8 3.85 -45.27 18.13
C PHE A 8 2.38 -45.24 18.52
N PRO A 9 2.02 -44.76 19.73
CA PRO A 9 0.62 -44.62 20.17
C PRO A 9 -0.20 -43.68 19.26
N CYS A 10 0.46 -42.74 18.57
CA CYS A 10 -0.16 -41.90 17.54
C CYS A 10 -0.43 -42.63 16.21
N GLY A 11 -0.18 -43.94 16.12
CA GLY A 11 -0.44 -44.77 14.93
C GLY A 11 0.69 -44.81 13.89
N HIS A 12 1.64 -43.87 13.94
CA HIS A 12 2.79 -43.81 13.04
C HIS A 12 3.86 -44.87 13.32
N VAL A 13 4.69 -45.22 12.33
CA VAL A 13 5.73 -46.26 12.45
C VAL A 13 7.13 -45.65 12.34
N GLY A 14 8.04 -45.98 13.26
CA GLY A 14 9.42 -45.48 13.22
C GLY A 14 10.37 -46.20 14.17
N LYS A 15 11.63 -45.74 14.22
CA LYS A 15 12.69 -46.34 15.07
C LYS A 15 13.11 -45.45 16.24
N GLY A 16 12.60 -44.21 16.33
CA GLY A 16 12.99 -43.22 17.34
C GLY A 16 12.31 -43.40 18.70
N GLN A 17 12.72 -42.61 19.68
CA GLN A 17 12.06 -42.55 20.99
C GLN A 17 10.69 -41.84 20.92
N TYR A 18 10.54 -40.88 20.01
CA TYR A 18 9.32 -40.11 19.79
C TYR A 18 8.91 -40.12 18.31
N CYS A 19 7.64 -39.78 18.04
CA CYS A 19 7.14 -39.67 16.68
C CYS A 19 7.57 -38.33 16.06
N HIS A 20 8.53 -38.36 15.14
CA HIS A 20 8.95 -37.17 14.40
C HIS A 20 7.83 -36.59 13.53
N ARG A 21 6.97 -37.45 12.97
CA ARG A 21 5.88 -37.02 12.09
C ARG A 21 4.88 -36.12 12.81
N CYS A 22 4.44 -36.51 14.00
CA CYS A 22 3.59 -35.67 14.84
C CYS A 22 4.28 -34.35 15.21
N LYS A 23 5.56 -34.39 15.60
CA LYS A 23 6.34 -33.18 15.94
C LYS A 23 6.48 -32.23 14.74
N GLU A 24 6.67 -32.77 13.53
CA GLU A 24 6.71 -32.00 12.30
C GLU A 24 5.35 -31.40 11.95
N GLU A 25 4.26 -32.14 12.15
CA GLU A 25 2.89 -31.64 11.95
C GLU A 25 2.56 -30.51 12.93
N GLU A 26 2.91 -30.65 14.21
CA GLU A 26 2.75 -29.61 15.22
C GLU A 26 3.60 -28.37 14.89
N ALA A 27 4.84 -28.55 14.45
CA ALA A 27 5.70 -27.45 14.04
C ALA A 27 5.18 -26.73 12.79
N LYS A 28 4.62 -27.46 11.81
CA LYS A 28 3.97 -26.90 10.63
C LYS A 28 2.71 -26.12 11.02
N ALA A 29 1.86 -26.68 11.88
CA ALA A 29 0.65 -26.03 12.36
C ALA A 29 0.99 -24.72 13.10
N ARG A 30 1.99 -24.74 13.99
CA ARG A 30 2.46 -23.54 14.70
C ARG A 30 2.98 -22.47 13.75
N LYS A 31 3.82 -22.84 12.76
CA LYS A 31 4.28 -21.90 11.73
C LYS A 31 3.14 -21.33 10.90
N ALA A 32 2.15 -22.15 10.52
CA ALA A 32 1.00 -21.69 9.75
C ALA A 32 0.16 -20.66 10.53
N LEU A 33 -0.05 -20.89 11.83
CA LEU A 33 -0.70 -19.94 12.74
C LEU A 33 0.08 -18.63 12.85
N GLU A 34 1.39 -18.70 13.04
CA GLU A 34 2.26 -17.52 13.15
C GLU A 34 2.24 -16.67 11.86
N VAL A 35 2.38 -17.30 10.70
CA VAL A 35 2.28 -16.62 9.39
C VAL A 35 0.90 -15.98 9.21
N SER A 36 -0.17 -16.69 9.59
CA SER A 36 -1.54 -16.17 9.48
C SER A 36 -1.76 -14.95 10.38
N GLN A 37 -1.25 -15.00 11.62
CA GLN A 37 -1.34 -13.90 12.57
C GLN A 37 -0.52 -12.69 12.11
N ALA A 38 0.71 -12.91 11.63
CA ALA A 38 1.53 -11.84 11.05
C ALA A 38 0.85 -11.19 9.82
N ALA A 39 0.20 -11.99 8.97
CA ALA A 39 -0.55 -11.47 7.82
C ALA A 39 -1.76 -10.63 8.25
N LEU A 40 -2.45 -11.00 9.33
CA LEU A 40 -3.56 -10.22 9.89
C LEU A 40 -3.07 -8.86 10.41
N VAL A 41 -1.99 -8.86 11.20
CA VAL A 41 -1.39 -7.62 11.74
C VAL A 41 -0.95 -6.70 10.60
N ALA A 42 -0.27 -7.22 9.58
CA ALA A 42 0.16 -6.43 8.42
C ALA A 42 -1.01 -5.86 7.60
N LYS A 43 -2.17 -6.54 7.58
CA LYS A 43 -3.40 -6.02 6.96
C LYS A 43 -4.01 -4.88 7.78
N GLN A 44 -4.04 -5.03 9.10
CA GLN A 44 -4.56 -3.99 10.01
C GLN A 44 -3.71 -2.73 9.94
N ASP A 45 -2.39 -2.87 9.96
CA ASP A 45 -1.44 -1.76 9.82
C ASP A 45 -1.65 -1.01 8.50
N TRP A 46 -1.80 -1.76 7.40
CA TRP A 46 -2.11 -1.16 6.10
C TRP A 46 -3.44 -0.40 6.08
N ALA A 47 -4.49 -0.96 6.68
CA ALA A 47 -5.78 -0.28 6.78
C ALA A 47 -5.68 1.01 7.61
N ALA A 48 -4.91 1.00 8.69
CA ALA A 48 -4.64 2.18 9.50
C ALA A 48 -3.88 3.25 8.68
N CYS A 49 -2.88 2.87 7.89
CA CYS A 49 -2.19 3.80 6.99
C CYS A 49 -3.14 4.43 5.95
N LEU A 50 -4.09 3.66 5.42
CA LEU A 50 -5.09 4.16 4.47
C LEU A 50 -6.05 5.15 5.14
N LEU A 51 -6.48 4.87 6.36
CA LEU A 51 -7.38 5.75 7.12
C LEU A 51 -6.70 7.05 7.56
N ALA A 52 -5.40 7.01 7.86
CA ALA A 52 -4.61 8.19 8.23
C ALA A 52 -4.16 9.02 7.02
N ALA A 53 -4.38 8.54 5.79
CA ALA A 53 -3.97 9.25 4.58
C ALA A 53 -4.78 10.56 4.44
N PRO A 54 -4.15 11.67 4.00
CA PRO A 54 -4.86 12.94 3.82
C PRO A 54 -5.85 12.93 2.65
N VAL A 55 -5.84 11.90 1.81
CA VAL A 55 -6.77 11.68 0.69
C VAL A 55 -7.20 10.23 0.64
N SER A 56 -8.38 9.96 0.07
CA SER A 56 -8.80 8.58 -0.18
C SER A 56 -7.83 7.91 -1.18
N LEU A 57 -7.34 6.74 -0.77
CA LEU A 57 -6.50 5.84 -1.57
C LEU A 57 -7.25 4.55 -1.91
N GLU A 58 -8.58 4.58 -1.82
CA GLU A 58 -9.43 3.44 -2.15
C GLU A 58 -9.28 3.05 -3.62
N GLY A 59 -9.18 1.74 -3.88
CA GLY A 59 -8.95 1.21 -5.23
C GLY A 59 -7.55 1.46 -5.80
N VAL A 60 -6.68 2.20 -5.10
CA VAL A 60 -5.29 2.42 -5.52
C VAL A 60 -4.44 1.20 -5.14
N PRO A 61 -3.64 0.64 -6.07
CA PRO A 61 -2.75 -0.46 -5.75
C PRO A 61 -1.78 -0.10 -4.63
N LYS A 62 -1.57 -1.01 -3.66
CA LYS A 62 -0.66 -0.82 -2.52
C LYS A 62 0.69 -0.16 -2.85
N PRO A 63 1.47 -0.59 -3.87
CA PRO A 63 2.75 0.06 -4.17
C PRO A 63 2.62 1.52 -4.64
N ILE A 64 1.49 1.88 -5.27
CA ILE A 64 1.19 3.25 -5.69
C ILE A 64 0.76 4.07 -4.47
N ALA A 65 -0.11 3.53 -3.62
CA ALA A 65 -0.56 4.17 -2.40
C ALA A 65 0.63 4.47 -1.45
N VAL A 66 1.55 3.52 -1.26
CA VAL A 66 2.79 3.74 -0.48
C VAL A 66 3.62 4.88 -1.07
N LYS A 67 3.82 4.92 -2.40
CA LYS A 67 4.55 6.01 -3.06
C LYS A 67 3.85 7.36 -2.91
N ALA A 68 2.52 7.38 -3.00
CA ALA A 68 1.74 8.59 -2.79
C ALA A 68 1.97 9.15 -1.38
N LEU A 69 1.88 8.31 -0.36
CA LEU A 69 2.14 8.68 1.03
C LEU A 69 3.58 9.20 1.23
N GLN A 70 4.58 8.57 0.60
CA GLN A 70 5.97 9.04 0.64
C GLN A 70 6.14 10.43 0.02
N ILE A 71 5.50 10.69 -1.13
CA ILE A 71 5.51 12.00 -1.77
C ILE A 71 4.83 13.03 -0.87
N MET A 72 3.65 12.72 -0.31
CA MET A 72 2.94 13.62 0.61
C MET A 72 3.77 13.96 1.85
N ALA A 73 4.42 12.96 2.46
CA ALA A 73 5.32 13.18 3.59
C ALA A 73 6.49 14.11 3.22
N ALA A 74 7.10 13.90 2.04
CA ALA A 74 8.19 14.75 1.56
C ALA A 74 7.71 16.19 1.29
N LEU A 75 6.55 16.36 0.66
CA LEU A 75 5.94 17.68 0.41
C LEU A 75 5.63 18.41 1.73
N ASN A 76 5.05 17.70 2.72
CA ASN A 76 4.80 18.26 4.05
C ASN A 76 6.09 18.66 4.78
N SER A 77 7.20 17.98 4.53
CA SER A 77 8.51 18.36 5.09
C SER A 77 9.18 19.56 4.40
N GLY A 78 8.53 20.15 3.38
CA GLY A 78 9.03 21.30 2.63
C GLY A 78 9.75 20.94 1.33
N THR A 79 9.76 19.67 0.92
CA THR A 79 10.29 19.29 -0.39
C THR A 79 9.43 19.91 -1.49
N SER A 80 10.06 20.53 -2.49
CA SER A 80 9.34 21.06 -3.64
C SER A 80 8.72 19.95 -4.49
N TYR A 81 7.49 20.15 -4.97
CA TYR A 81 6.82 19.24 -5.92
C TYR A 81 7.60 19.04 -7.22
N LEU A 82 8.50 19.97 -7.58
CA LEU A 82 9.37 19.86 -8.75
C LEU A 82 10.35 18.68 -8.65
N ALA A 83 10.78 18.32 -7.43
CA ALA A 83 11.65 17.16 -7.20
C ALA A 83 10.99 15.85 -7.63
N PHE A 84 9.65 15.81 -7.60
CA PHE A 84 8.84 14.68 -8.04
C PHE A 84 8.33 14.83 -9.48
N ARG A 85 8.93 15.72 -10.28
CA ARG A 85 8.47 16.07 -11.64
C ARG A 85 7.03 16.57 -11.64
N GLY A 86 6.59 17.15 -10.53
CA GLY A 86 5.30 17.80 -10.42
C GLY A 86 5.23 19.04 -11.28
N LYS A 87 4.03 19.37 -11.75
CA LYS A 87 3.79 20.55 -12.57
C LYS A 87 2.49 21.24 -12.17
N ARG A 88 2.51 22.56 -12.21
CA ARG A 88 1.32 23.39 -12.04
C ARG A 88 0.52 23.43 -13.34
N LEU A 89 -0.81 23.34 -13.25
CA LEU A 89 -1.71 23.22 -14.40
C LEU A 89 -2.10 24.58 -15.00
N VAL A 90 -1.14 25.50 -15.08
CA VAL A 90 -1.35 26.90 -15.51
C VAL A 90 -1.93 26.99 -16.92
N ALA A 91 -1.43 26.18 -17.87
CA ALA A 91 -1.89 26.17 -19.26
C ALA A 91 -3.37 25.81 -19.43
N MET A 92 -3.97 25.18 -18.41
CA MET A 92 -5.37 24.76 -18.40
C MET A 92 -6.24 25.68 -17.53
N GLY A 93 -5.75 26.89 -17.21
CA GLY A 93 -6.44 27.86 -16.37
C GLY A 93 -6.39 27.56 -14.86
N GLN A 94 -5.73 26.46 -14.45
CA GLN A 94 -5.70 26.01 -13.06
C GLN A 94 -4.39 26.40 -12.38
N ARG A 95 -4.32 27.67 -11.99
CA ARG A 95 -3.10 28.26 -11.42
C ARG A 95 -2.76 27.74 -10.02
N THR A 96 -3.75 27.25 -9.29
CA THR A 96 -3.57 26.70 -7.93
C THR A 96 -3.38 25.19 -7.93
N VAL A 97 -3.59 24.50 -9.06
CA VAL A 97 -3.59 23.03 -9.09
C VAL A 97 -2.22 22.52 -9.53
N ILE A 98 -1.71 21.57 -8.78
CA ILE A 98 -0.43 20.91 -9.01
C ILE A 98 -0.70 19.41 -9.24
N SER A 99 -0.13 18.88 -10.31
CA SER A 99 -0.17 17.46 -10.63
C SER A 99 1.22 16.86 -10.47
N VAL A 100 1.35 15.86 -9.61
CA VAL A 100 2.59 15.11 -9.38
C VAL A 100 2.47 13.68 -9.90
N PRO A 101 3.36 13.21 -10.80
CA PRO A 101 3.33 11.83 -11.28
C PRO A 101 3.64 10.81 -10.18
N ILE A 102 2.80 9.77 -10.06
CA ILE A 102 3.10 8.59 -9.26
C ILE A 102 3.31 7.42 -10.23
N GLY A 103 4.56 7.26 -10.67
CA GLY A 103 4.88 6.31 -11.75
C GLY A 103 4.23 6.71 -13.08
N ARG A 104 3.82 5.71 -13.88
CA ARG A 104 3.30 5.93 -15.24
C ARG A 104 1.81 6.24 -15.28
N HIS A 105 1.02 5.58 -14.44
CA HIS A 105 -0.44 5.53 -14.60
C HIS A 105 -1.21 6.37 -13.59
N TYR A 106 -0.55 6.91 -12.57
CA TYR A 106 -1.22 7.64 -11.50
C TYR A 106 -0.66 9.06 -11.36
N ARG A 107 -1.51 9.96 -10.87
CA ARG A 107 -1.20 11.34 -10.56
C ARG A 107 -1.74 11.66 -9.16
N LEU A 108 -0.91 12.30 -8.35
CA LEU A 108 -1.35 12.99 -7.15
C LEU A 108 -1.74 14.41 -7.56
N ILE A 109 -2.95 14.82 -7.20
CA ILE A 109 -3.46 16.16 -7.40
C ILE A 109 -3.42 16.89 -6.07
N CYS A 110 -2.78 18.05 -6.09
CA CYS A 110 -2.74 18.98 -4.97
C CYS A 110 -3.32 20.33 -5.40
N LYS A 111 -3.89 21.06 -4.47
CA LYS A 111 -4.22 22.48 -4.59
C LYS A 111 -3.32 23.29 -3.67
N GLU A 112 -2.80 24.38 -4.17
CA GLU A 112 -2.09 25.39 -3.39
C GLU A 112 -3.10 26.43 -2.92
N GLN A 113 -3.27 26.55 -1.61
CA GLN A 113 -4.14 27.52 -0.93
C GLN A 113 -3.39 28.06 0.29
N ASP A 114 -3.45 29.38 0.52
CA ASP A 114 -2.76 30.03 1.65
C ASP A 114 -1.28 29.66 1.81
N ASN A 115 -0.59 29.49 0.68
CA ASN A 115 0.82 29.09 0.62
C ASN A 115 1.09 27.68 1.21
N GLN A 116 0.06 26.85 1.32
CA GLN A 116 0.09 25.45 1.75
C GLN A 116 -0.44 24.53 0.64
N LEU A 117 0.04 23.29 0.63
CA LEU A 117 -0.43 22.26 -0.29
C LEU A 117 -1.51 21.40 0.37
N HIS A 118 -2.70 21.45 -0.21
CA HIS A 118 -3.82 20.58 0.11
C HIS A 118 -3.85 19.41 -0.87
N TYR A 119 -3.91 18.19 -0.35
CA TYR A 119 -4.01 16.99 -1.17
C TYR A 119 -5.48 16.77 -1.55
N GLU A 120 -5.77 16.71 -2.85
CA GLU A 120 -7.13 16.60 -3.36
C GLU A 120 -7.46 15.13 -3.69
N ALA A 121 -6.61 14.46 -4.49
CA ALA A 121 -6.86 13.08 -4.89
C ALA A 121 -5.63 12.37 -5.46
N VAL A 122 -5.62 11.04 -5.39
CA VAL A 122 -4.76 10.18 -6.21
C VAL A 122 -5.62 9.51 -7.27
N ILE A 123 -5.33 9.78 -8.54
CA ILE A 123 -6.17 9.35 -9.67
C ILE A 123 -5.35 8.72 -10.79
N THR A 124 -6.00 7.93 -11.62
CA THR A 124 -5.39 7.39 -12.84
C THR A 124 -5.18 8.49 -13.88
N HIS A 125 -4.31 8.21 -14.86
CA HIS A 125 -4.08 9.10 -16.00
C HIS A 125 -5.36 9.34 -16.82
N GLU A 126 -6.21 8.33 -16.95
CA GLU A 126 -7.49 8.42 -17.64
C GLU A 126 -8.44 9.34 -16.88
N ALA A 127 -8.65 9.10 -15.58
CA ALA A 127 -9.49 9.97 -14.75
C ALA A 127 -8.98 11.41 -14.72
N TYR A 128 -7.66 11.60 -14.72
CA TYR A 128 -7.03 12.91 -14.83
C TYR A 128 -7.40 13.62 -16.14
N ASN A 129 -7.26 12.95 -17.29
CA ASN A 129 -7.58 13.54 -18.59
C ASN A 129 -9.08 13.79 -18.77
N SER A 130 -9.93 12.87 -18.31
CA SER A 130 -11.38 13.05 -18.31
C SER A 130 -11.77 14.28 -17.49
N ARG A 131 -11.20 14.42 -16.29
CA ARG A 131 -11.49 15.57 -15.43
C ARG A 131 -11.02 16.87 -16.06
N LEU A 132 -9.82 16.90 -16.63
CA LEU A 132 -9.33 18.06 -17.39
C LEU A 132 -10.27 18.45 -18.53
N SER A 133 -10.78 17.48 -19.27
CA SER A 133 -11.68 17.71 -20.40
C SER A 133 -13.04 18.28 -19.95
N SER A 134 -13.49 17.92 -18.75
CA SER A 134 -14.76 18.38 -18.16
C SER A 134 -14.67 19.70 -17.37
N GLY A 135 -13.60 20.48 -17.56
CA GLY A 135 -13.40 21.75 -16.84
C GLY A 135 -12.50 21.65 -15.59
N GLY A 136 -12.01 20.45 -15.28
CA GLY A 136 -10.87 20.23 -14.40
C GLY A 136 -11.13 20.43 -12.89
N TRP A 137 -10.18 21.04 -12.18
CA TRP A 137 -10.22 21.24 -10.72
C TRP A 137 -10.52 22.70 -10.36
N GLY A 138 -11.57 23.28 -10.95
CA GLY A 138 -12.01 24.62 -10.58
C GLY A 138 -13.31 25.08 -11.27
N ARG A 139 -14.40 25.10 -10.49
CA ARG A 139 -15.07 26.33 -10.05
C ARG A 139 -15.57 26.10 -8.63
N GLU A 140 -14.79 26.53 -7.64
CA GLU A 140 -15.38 26.93 -6.36
C GLU A 140 -15.65 28.43 -6.53
N SER A 141 -16.93 28.79 -6.43
CA SER A 141 -17.44 30.17 -6.57
C SER A 141 -16.89 31.10 -5.51
#